data_AF-A0A355BMI8-F1
#
_entry.id   AF-A0A355BMI8-F1
#
_cell.length_a   1.000
_cell.length_b   1.000
_cell.length_c   1.000
_cell.angle_alpha   90.00
_cell.angle_beta   90.00
_cell.angle_gamma   90.00
#
_symmetry.space_group_name_H-M   'P 1'
#
loop_
_entity.id
_entity.type
_entity.pdbx_description
1 polymer ?
#
loop_
_entity_poly.entity_id
_entity_poly.type
_entity_poly.pdbx_seq_one_letter_code
_entity_poly.pdbx_strand_id
1 'polypeptide(L)'
;MSFVHEPVLLEETLQLLAPHPGEIAVDCTLGGGGHTKAIWQLMQSTGRLIAIDQDLAAISHAQAVLPPQITVVHDNFRNLRSILLALG
;
A
#
# COMPACT_ATOMS: atom_id res chain seq x y z
N MET A 1 -5.57 -21.87 -14.33
CA MET A 1 -5.78 -21.54 -12.90
C MET A 1 -5.30 -20.12 -12.70
N SER A 2 -6.17 -19.21 -12.23
CA SER A 2 -5.76 -17.86 -11.86
C SER A 2 -4.90 -17.95 -10.60
N PHE A 3 -3.65 -17.48 -10.67
CA PHE A 3 -2.81 -17.33 -9.50
C PHE A 3 -3.44 -16.28 -8.57
N VAL A 4 -3.85 -16.69 -7.37
CA VAL A 4 -4.34 -15.78 -6.33
C VAL A 4 -3.19 -15.63 -5.33
N HIS A 5 -2.51 -14.48 -5.35
CA HIS A 5 -1.49 -14.18 -4.36
C HIS A 5 -2.17 -13.83 -3.03
N GLU A 6 -2.08 -14.72 -2.06
CA GLU A 6 -2.55 -14.47 -0.70
C GLU A 6 -1.42 -13.79 0.12
N PRO A 7 -1.65 -12.64 0.75
CA PRO A 7 -0.65 -11.99 1.57
C PRO A 7 -0.34 -12.80 2.84
N VAL A 8 0.94 -12.93 3.17
CA VAL A 8 1.38 -13.64 4.38
C VAL A 8 0.99 -12.85 5.62
N LEU A 9 0.35 -13.52 6.58
CA LEU A 9 -0.12 -12.95 7.87
C LEU A 9 -1.04 -11.74 7.68
N LEU A 10 -1.94 -11.81 6.70
CA LEU A 10 -2.85 -10.71 6.39
C LEU A 10 -3.71 -10.33 7.60
N GLU A 11 -4.40 -11.30 8.20
CA GLU A 11 -5.35 -11.04 9.29
C GLU A 11 -4.63 -10.47 10.53
N GLU A 12 -3.50 -11.05 10.91
CA GLU A 12 -2.70 -10.61 12.05
C GLU A 12 -2.15 -9.20 11.84
N THR A 13 -1.68 -8.90 10.62
CA THR A 13 -1.19 -7.56 10.27
C THR A 13 -2.30 -6.51 10.40
N LEU A 14 -3.51 -6.81 9.88
CA LEU A 14 -4.64 -5.89 9.96
C LEU A 14 -5.16 -5.72 11.39
N GLN A 15 -5.14 -6.78 12.20
CA GLN A 15 -5.51 -6.71 13.61
C GLN A 15 -4.54 -5.85 14.42
N LEU A 16 -3.23 -5.97 14.19
CA LEU A 16 -2.21 -5.20 14.89
C LEU A 16 -2.15 -3.74 14.44
N LEU A 17 -2.29 -3.49 13.13
CA LEU A 17 -2.27 -2.14 12.57
C LEU A 17 -3.57 -1.38 12.86
N ALA A 18 -4.70 -2.09 12.93
CA ALA A 18 -6.05 -1.57 13.13
C ALA A 18 -6.38 -0.31 12.30
N PRO A 19 -6.31 -0.35 10.95
CA PRO A 19 -6.56 0.82 10.12
C PRO A 19 -7.98 1.37 10.28
N HIS A 20 -8.10 2.70 10.32
CA HIS A 20 -9.38 3.39 10.47
C HIS A 20 -9.66 4.39 9.33
N PRO A 21 -10.94 4.68 9.04
CA PRO A 21 -11.30 5.70 8.06
C PRO A 21 -10.68 7.07 8.38
N GLY A 22 -10.17 7.75 7.35
CA GLY A 22 -9.58 9.08 7.46
C GLY A 22 -8.10 9.12 7.86
N GLU A 23 -7.49 7.99 8.20
CA GLU A 23 -6.08 7.94 8.59
C GLU A 23 -5.11 8.16 7.42
N ILE A 24 -3.85 8.38 7.75
CA ILE A 24 -2.74 8.35 6.81
C ILE A 24 -1.91 7.10 7.11
N ALA A 25 -1.81 6.21 6.13
CA ALA A 25 -1.06 4.96 6.24
C ALA A 25 0.01 4.88 5.15
N VAL A 26 1.09 4.14 5.45
CA VAL A 26 2.18 3.88 4.51
C VAL A 26 2.47 2.38 4.46
N ASP A 27 2.35 1.80 3.27
CA ASP A 27 2.87 0.47 2.95
C ASP A 27 4.28 0.63 2.35
N CYS A 28 5.30 0.26 3.11
CA CYS A 28 6.70 0.43 2.69
C CYS A 28 7.19 -0.69 1.75
N THR A 29 6.37 -1.71 1.50
CA THR A 29 6.74 -2.92 0.75
C THR A 29 5.54 -3.38 -0.08
N LEU A 30 5.07 -2.50 -0.96
CA LEU A 30 3.86 -2.67 -1.77
C LEU A 30 3.77 -4.06 -2.42
N GLY A 31 4.85 -4.53 -3.06
CA GLY A 31 4.89 -5.83 -3.74
C GLY A 31 3.70 -6.05 -4.67
N GLY A 32 2.95 -7.14 -4.45
CA GLY A 32 1.73 -7.44 -5.20
C GLY A 32 0.49 -6.63 -4.80
N GLY A 33 0.57 -5.74 -3.82
CA GLY A 33 -0.52 -4.83 -3.40
C GLY A 33 -1.61 -5.45 -2.54
N GLY A 34 -1.45 -6.68 -2.07
CA GLY A 34 -2.48 -7.38 -1.31
C GLY A 34 -2.77 -6.76 0.08
N HIS A 35 -1.72 -6.43 0.85
CA HIS A 35 -1.88 -5.71 2.11
C HIS A 35 -2.40 -4.30 1.88
N THR A 36 -1.81 -3.56 0.94
CA THR A 36 -2.25 -2.22 0.54
C THR A 36 -3.75 -2.17 0.26
N LYS A 37 -4.26 -3.13 -0.54
CA LYS A 37 -5.69 -3.20 -0.89
C LYS A 37 -6.57 -3.46 0.34
N ALA A 38 -6.18 -4.39 1.21
CA ALA A 38 -6.96 -4.71 2.40
C ALA A 38 -7.00 -3.54 3.41
N ILE A 39 -5.87 -2.86 3.60
CA ILE A 39 -5.78 -1.64 4.42
C ILE A 39 -6.72 -0.57 3.84
N TRP A 40 -6.67 -0.32 2.53
CA TRP A 40 -7.53 0.68 1.87
C TRP A 40 -9.02 0.40 2.04
N GLN A 41 -9.41 -0.89 2.02
CA GLN A 41 -10.79 -1.32 2.26
C GLN A 41 -11.24 -1.03 3.69
N LEU A 42 -10.40 -1.31 4.69
CA LEU A 42 -10.71 -1.02 6.11
C LEU A 42 -10.77 0.49 6.40
N MET A 43 -9.94 1.28 5.71
CA MET A 43 -10.02 2.74 5.71
C MET A 43 -11.25 3.28 4.95
N GLN A 44 -12.13 2.41 4.45
CA GLN A 44 -13.35 2.76 3.72
C GLN A 44 -13.11 3.68 2.53
N SER A 45 -11.96 3.54 1.87
CA SER A 45 -11.54 4.42 0.77
C SER A 45 -11.48 5.91 1.14
N THR A 46 -11.20 6.22 2.41
CA THR A 46 -11.02 7.57 2.93
C THR A 46 -9.63 7.74 3.53
N GLY A 47 -9.20 8.98 3.73
CA GLY A 47 -7.84 9.27 4.20
C GLY A 47 -6.80 9.17 3.07
N ARG A 48 -5.58 8.78 3.41
CA ARG A 48 -4.47 8.70 2.46
C ARG A 48 -3.68 7.42 2.67
N LEU A 49 -3.51 6.64 1.61
CA LEU A 49 -2.62 5.48 1.62
C LEU A 49 -1.50 5.68 0.59
N ILE A 50 -0.27 5.57 1.07
CA ILE A 50 0.95 5.70 0.27
C ILE A 50 1.61 4.33 0.23
N ALA A 51 1.89 3.81 -0.96
CA ALA A 51 2.50 2.51 -1.16
C ALA A 51 3.81 2.66 -1.92
N ILE A 52 4.91 2.14 -1.34
CA ILE A 52 6.28 2.33 -1.82
C ILE A 52 6.82 0.96 -2.26
N ASP A 53 7.43 0.92 -3.44
CA ASP A 53 8.29 -0.20 -3.85
C ASP A 53 9.47 0.30 -4.69
N GLN A 54 10.57 -0.45 -4.63
CA GLN A 54 11.74 -0.22 -5.48
C GLN A 54 11.68 -1.03 -6.79
N ASP A 55 10.81 -2.04 -6.87
CA ASP A 55 10.65 -2.86 -8.07
C ASP A 55 9.65 -2.22 -9.05
N LEU A 56 10.13 -1.84 -10.24
CA LEU A 56 9.30 -1.32 -11.33
C LEU A 56 8.16 -2.26 -11.73
N ALA A 57 8.33 -3.59 -11.61
CA ALA A 57 7.27 -4.54 -11.92
C ALA A 57 6.12 -4.44 -10.91
N ALA A 58 6.42 -4.32 -9.62
CA ALA A 58 5.44 -4.09 -8.56
C ALA A 58 4.69 -2.77 -8.79
N ILE A 59 5.41 -1.70 -9.11
CA ILE A 59 4.83 -0.38 -9.43
C ILE A 59 3.87 -0.47 -10.62
N SER A 60 4.31 -1.09 -11.72
CA SER A 60 3.50 -1.23 -12.94
C SER A 60 2.24 -2.06 -12.69
N HIS A 61 2.36 -3.14 -11.90
CA HIS A 61 1.23 -3.97 -11.52
C HIS A 61 0.24 -3.18 -10.63
N ALA A 62 0.74 -2.53 -9.58
CA ALA A 62 -0.08 -1.79 -8.64
C ALA A 62 -0.87 -0.66 -9.32
N GLN A 63 -0.25 0.09 -10.23
CA GLN A 63 -0.93 1.13 -11.00
C GLN A 63 -2.09 0.58 -11.87
N ALA A 64 -2.02 -0.69 -12.28
CA ALA A 64 -3.07 -1.33 -13.08
C ALA A 64 -4.22 -1.90 -12.23
N VAL A 65 -3.97 -2.28 -10.98
CA VAL A 65 -4.93 -3.04 -10.16
C VAL A 65 -5.45 -2.31 -8.92
N LEU A 66 -4.73 -1.29 -8.44
CA LEU A 66 -5.11 -0.52 -7.26
C LEU A 66 -5.95 0.71 -7.63
N PRO A 67 -6.83 1.16 -6.72
CA PRO A 67 -7.56 2.40 -6.91
C PRO A 67 -6.61 3.60 -7.09
N PRO A 68 -6.93 4.55 -7.99
CA PRO A 68 -6.07 5.70 -8.28
C PRO A 68 -5.96 6.69 -7.10
N GLN A 69 -6.77 6.53 -6.05
CA GLN A 69 -6.65 7.31 -4.81
C GLN A 69 -5.43 6.89 -3.97
N ILE A 70 -4.92 5.68 -4.17
CA ILE A 70 -3.71 5.20 -3.49
C ILE A 70 -2.49 5.80 -4.19
N THR A 71 -1.63 6.48 -3.44
CA THR A 71 -0.41 7.06 -3.98
C THR A 71 0.66 5.98 -4.10
N VAL A 72 1.01 5.58 -5.32
CA VAL A 72 2.09 4.61 -5.60
C VAL A 72 3.39 5.36 -5.87
N VAL A 73 4.45 5.03 -5.13
CA VAL A 73 5.77 5.68 -5.22
C VAL A 73 6.83 4.65 -5.59
N HIS A 74 7.54 4.90 -6.69
CA HIS A 74 8.71 4.12 -7.09
C HIS A 74 9.97 4.69 -6.44
N ASP A 75 10.34 4.15 -5.28
CA ASP A 75 11.54 4.53 -4.53
C ASP A 75 11.88 3.43 -3.49
N ASN A 76 13.04 3.51 -2.86
CA ASN A 76 13.38 2.64 -1.75
C ASN A 76 12.80 3.19 -0.42
N PHE A 77 12.16 2.34 0.39
CA PHE A 77 11.58 2.77 1.68
C PHE A 77 12.58 3.41 2.64
N ARG A 78 13.89 3.23 2.46
CA ARG A 78 14.91 3.94 3.26
C ARG A 78 14.77 5.47 3.13
N ASN A 79 14.16 5.94 2.05
CA ASN A 79 13.89 7.34 1.74
C ASN A 79 12.52 7.80 2.28
N LEU A 80 11.86 7.01 3.16
CA LEU A 80 10.51 7.29 3.66
C LEU A 80 10.32 8.74 4.08
N ARG A 81 11.26 9.30 4.86
CA ARG A 81 11.17 10.69 5.31
C ARG A 81 11.12 11.70 4.16
N SER A 82 12.01 11.58 3.18
CA SER A 82 12.04 12.49 2.03
C SER A 82 10.84 12.29 1.12
N ILE A 83 10.37 11.05 0.96
CA ILE A 83 9.15 10.73 0.20
C ILE A 83 7.95 11.45 0.82
N LEU A 84 7.74 11.30 2.14
CA LEU A 84 6.63 11.95 2.83
C LEU A 84 6.74 13.48 2.79
N LEU A 85 7.93 14.04 2.97
CA LEU A 85 8.13 15.49 2.86
C LEU A 85 7.80 16.04 1.45
N ALA A 86 8.13 15.29 0.40
CA ALA A 86 7.81 15.67 -0.98
C ALA A 86 6.31 15.59 -1.28
N LEU A 87 5.59 14.74 -0.55
CA LEU A 87 4.16 14.48 -0.72
C LEU A 87 3.26 15.45 0.09
N GLY A 88 3.84 16.25 1.00
CA GLY A 88 3.13 17.14 1.92
C GLY A 88 2.32 16.41 2.98
#